data_AF-A0A1F8EBI2-F1
#
_entry.id   AF-A0A1F8EBI2-F1
#
_cell.length_a   1.000
_cell.length_b   1.000
_cell.length_c   1.000
_cell.angle_alpha   90.00
_cell.angle_beta   90.00
_cell.angle_gamma   90.00
#
_symmetry.space_group_name_H-M   'P 1'
#
loop_
_entity.id
_entity.type
_entity.pdbx_description
1 polymer ?
#
loop_
_entity_poly.entity_id
_entity_poly.type
_entity_poly.pdbx_seq_one_letter_code
_entity_poly.pdbx_strand_id
1 'polypeptide(L)'
;MEEVSVSPIKYVVILALLGMIVLALFLLPLAPTKAQNKGSFAAALTGNTICSAGLGCDTNKNQFNVMPNESNQEQGQTPSLFPFGGLFSGSDSKNLAGDPIISIVNIEGQNSVYRIINGLKHSLPTTEIFYSYSFNLNMVQKITVQELNKYPDARLFTVKDAEETEKPTIYYLTDGGMLRPILNDKVFYSYGNRKEDIIAINQKEFNYYPRNQYIFVEMPKLNRDIYQITGGIKRYITPVAVKRLDLKESEIVPVNQTEFDEYPEGEPIIF
;
A
#
# COMPACT_ATOMS: atom_id res chain seq x y z
N MET A 1 -43.39 26.13 26.45
CA MET A 1 -42.03 26.40 26.94
C MET A 1 -41.89 25.64 28.25
N GLU A 2 -41.25 24.47 28.22
CA GLU A 2 -41.03 23.67 29.42
C GLU A 2 -39.69 24.09 30.03
N GLU A 3 -39.74 24.60 31.27
CA GLU A 3 -38.54 24.87 32.05
C GLU A 3 -37.91 23.55 32.50
N VAL A 4 -36.79 23.18 31.89
CA VAL A 4 -35.99 22.04 32.31
C VAL A 4 -35.25 22.43 33.59
N SER A 5 -35.79 22.02 34.74
CA SER A 5 -35.15 22.16 36.05
C SER A 5 -33.94 21.21 36.13
N VAL A 6 -32.74 21.77 35.99
CA VAL A 6 -31.49 21.01 36.07
C VAL A 6 -31.04 20.93 37.53
N SER A 7 -30.95 19.71 38.06
CA SER A 7 -30.50 19.45 39.43
C SER A 7 -29.05 19.89 39.63
N PRO A 8 -28.76 20.77 40.61
CA PRO A 8 -27.41 21.29 40.86
C PRO A 8 -26.42 20.21 41.31
N ILE A 9 -26.90 19.04 41.76
CA ILE A 9 -26.08 17.94 42.25
C ILE A 9 -25.23 17.32 41.13
N LYS A 10 -25.72 17.31 39.88
CA LYS A 10 -24.99 16.70 38.76
C LYS A 10 -23.71 17.46 38.39
N TYR A 11 -23.69 18.77 38.57
CA TYR A 11 -22.52 19.60 38.23
C TYR A 11 -21.38 19.45 39.24
N VAL A 12 -21.69 19.21 40.51
CA VAL A 12 -20.68 19.01 41.56
C VAL A 12 -19.87 17.73 41.31
N VAL A 13 -20.53 16.66 40.86
CA VAL A 13 -19.85 15.39 40.56
C VAL A 13 -18.94 15.51 39.33
N ILE A 14 -19.37 16.23 38.29
CA ILE A 14 -18.58 16.44 37.07
C ILE A 14 -17.33 17.29 37.36
N LEU A 15 -17.48 18.36 38.17
CA LEU A 15 -16.35 19.20 38.58
C LEU A 15 -15.32 18.45 39.45
N ALA A 16 -15.77 17.59 40.36
CA ALA A 16 -14.87 16.79 41.18
C ALA A 16 -14.05 15.78 40.34
N LEU A 17 -14.68 15.19 39.31
CA LEU A 17 -14.03 14.19 38.45
C LEU A 17 -13.00 14.84 37.50
N LEU A 18 -13.29 16.03 36.98
CA LEU A 18 -12.33 16.82 36.19
C LEU A 18 -11.12 17.26 37.04
N GLY A 19 -11.34 17.64 38.30
CA GLY A 19 -10.25 18.03 39.22
C GLY A 19 -9.23 16.91 39.46
N MET A 20 -9.69 15.66 39.60
CA MET A 20 -8.82 14.49 39.80
C MET A 20 -7.96 14.17 38.57
N ILE A 21 -8.49 14.37 37.37
CA ILE A 21 -7.73 14.14 36.11
C ILE A 21 -6.62 15.18 35.95
N VAL A 22 -6.89 16.45 36.25
CA VAL A 22 -5.88 17.52 36.17
C VAL A 22 -4.76 17.29 37.20
N LEU A 23 -5.10 16.81 38.40
CA LEU A 23 -4.10 16.51 39.44
C LEU A 23 -3.19 15.33 39.04
N ALA A 24 -3.72 14.32 38.37
CA ALA A 24 -2.94 13.17 37.91
C ALA A 24 -1.93 13.52 36.80
N LEU A 25 -2.24 14.51 35.95
CA LEU A 25 -1.32 14.98 34.90
C LEU A 25 -0.08 15.69 35.45
N PHE A 26 -0.15 16.26 36.65
CA PHE A 26 1.00 16.94 37.29
C PHE A 26 1.97 15.99 38.01
N LEU A 27 1.57 14.75 38.28
CA LEU A 27 2.39 13.78 39.01
C LEU A 27 3.18 12.83 38.11
N LEU A 28 3.14 13.01 36.78
CA LEU A 28 3.94 12.19 35.87
C LEU A 28 5.42 12.62 35.93
N PRO A 29 6.35 11.73 36.33
CA PRO A 29 7.77 12.04 36.32
C PRO A 29 8.25 12.22 34.87
N LEU A 30 8.81 13.40 34.60
CA LEU A 30 9.49 13.70 33.34
C LEU A 30 10.72 12.79 33.22
N ALA A 31 10.59 11.70 32.47
CA ALA A 31 11.74 10.90 32.10
C ALA A 31 12.66 11.71 31.15
N PRO A 32 13.97 11.80 31.42
CA PRO A 32 14.90 12.55 30.58
C PRO A 32 15.03 11.86 29.21
N THR A 33 14.57 12.54 28.16
CA THR A 33 14.82 12.13 26.78
C THR A 33 16.28 12.42 26.43
N LYS A 34 17.04 11.35 26.12
CA LYS A 34 18.40 11.49 25.60
C LYS A 34 18.32 12.15 24.21
N ALA A 35 18.81 13.39 24.13
CA ALA A 35 18.95 14.13 22.89
C ALA A 35 19.94 13.41 21.95
N GLN A 36 19.44 12.96 20.79
CA GLN A 36 20.29 12.53 19.69
C GLN A 36 20.86 13.76 18.96
N ASN A 37 22.16 13.65 18.72
CA ASN A 37 23.07 14.64 18.17
C ASN A 37 22.68 15.01 16.73
N LYS A 38 22.41 16.30 16.47
CA LYS A 38 22.16 16.83 15.11
C LYS A 38 23.49 17.05 14.41
N GLY A 39 23.83 16.14 13.48
CA GLY A 39 24.89 16.36 12.49
C GLY A 39 24.45 17.40 11.45
N SER A 40 25.30 18.41 11.28
CA SER A 40 25.17 19.52 10.33
C SER A 40 25.31 19.06 8.89
N PHE A 41 24.27 19.28 8.07
CA PHE A 41 24.31 19.13 6.61
C PHE A 41 24.44 20.50 5.95
N ALA A 42 25.67 21.01 5.89
CA ALA A 42 25.98 22.20 5.10
C ALA A 42 27.44 22.12 4.65
N ALA A 43 27.70 21.39 3.56
CA ALA A 43 28.82 21.60 2.62
C ALA A 43 28.90 20.43 1.63
N ALA A 44 28.43 20.62 0.40
CA ALA A 44 28.97 20.02 -0.83
C ALA A 44 27.96 20.22 -1.99
N LEU A 45 27.91 21.44 -2.53
CA LEU A 45 27.26 21.70 -3.81
C LEU A 45 28.09 22.77 -4.54
N THR A 46 29.22 22.34 -5.09
CA THR A 46 29.96 23.08 -6.10
C THR A 46 30.51 22.13 -7.15
N GLY A 47 30.02 22.29 -8.38
CA GLY A 47 30.77 22.01 -9.60
C GLY A 47 30.69 20.59 -10.17
N ASN A 48 29.83 20.40 -11.18
CA ASN A 48 30.23 19.97 -12.54
C ASN A 48 28.95 19.80 -13.40
N THR A 49 28.62 20.76 -14.28
CA THR A 49 28.97 20.79 -15.73
C THR A 49 28.21 19.71 -16.51
N ILE A 50 26.99 19.98 -17.00
CA ILE A 50 26.68 20.48 -18.37
C ILE A 50 27.54 19.81 -19.46
N CYS A 51 27.16 18.61 -19.88
CA CYS A 51 27.49 18.02 -21.18
C CYS A 51 26.40 16.98 -21.53
N SER A 52 25.22 17.44 -21.95
CA SER A 52 24.20 16.55 -22.53
C SER A 52 23.32 17.32 -23.52
N ALA A 53 23.96 17.88 -24.55
CA ALA A 53 23.29 18.22 -25.80
C ALA A 53 24.05 17.49 -26.90
N GLY A 54 23.51 16.34 -27.31
CA GLY A 54 24.08 15.44 -28.31
C GLY A 54 24.16 16.08 -29.69
N LEU A 55 25.24 16.81 -29.95
CA LEU A 55 25.70 17.15 -31.29
C LEU A 55 27.08 16.53 -31.47
N GLY A 56 27.15 15.60 -32.42
CA GLY A 56 28.33 14.78 -32.68
C GLY A 56 29.57 15.60 -33.00
N CYS A 57 30.68 15.20 -32.41
CA CYS A 57 32.02 15.56 -32.83
C CYS A 57 32.76 14.27 -33.20
N ASP A 58 32.50 13.78 -34.42
CA ASP A 58 33.36 12.83 -35.09
C ASP A 58 34.39 13.61 -35.90
N THR A 59 35.67 13.58 -35.49
CA THR A 59 36.78 13.73 -36.43
C THR A 59 37.93 12.82 -36.02
N ASN A 60 37.83 11.62 -36.56
CA ASN A 60 38.88 10.67 -36.83
C ASN A 60 40.07 11.33 -37.55
N LYS A 61 41.30 11.15 -37.03
CA LYS A 61 42.51 10.95 -37.84
C LYS A 61 43.73 10.54 -37.00
N ASN A 62 44.25 9.38 -37.39
CA ASN A 62 45.66 9.01 -37.53
C ASN A 62 46.57 8.85 -36.30
N GLN A 63 46.84 7.55 -36.05
CA GLN A 63 48.15 6.90 -36.03
C GLN A 63 49.26 7.56 -35.20
N PHE A 64 49.65 6.90 -34.10
CA PHE A 64 51.06 6.62 -33.83
C PHE A 64 51.20 5.39 -32.90
N ASN A 65 52.09 4.48 -33.28
CA ASN A 65 52.54 3.34 -32.47
C ASN A 65 53.40 3.82 -31.29
N VAL A 66 53.45 3.03 -30.20
CA VAL A 66 54.67 2.49 -29.53
C VAL A 66 54.46 2.25 -28.02
N MET A 67 54.65 0.97 -27.66
CA MET A 67 55.11 0.33 -26.40
C MET A 67 54.23 0.23 -25.13
N PRO A 68 54.40 -0.90 -24.39
CA PRO A 68 53.67 -1.20 -23.16
C PRO A 68 54.42 -0.71 -21.92
N ASN A 69 53.70 -0.34 -20.86
CA ASN A 69 54.29 -0.35 -19.52
C ASN A 69 53.26 -0.56 -18.39
N GLU A 70 53.58 -1.57 -17.59
CA GLU A 70 53.41 -1.75 -16.14
C GLU A 70 52.39 -0.92 -15.31
N SER A 71 51.61 -1.70 -14.54
CA SER A 71 51.23 -1.50 -13.13
C SER A 71 50.60 -0.17 -12.68
N ASN A 72 49.37 -0.23 -12.15
CA ASN A 72 49.18 -0.35 -10.69
C ASN A 72 47.70 -0.35 -10.31
N GLN A 73 47.43 -1.12 -9.26
CA GLN A 73 46.21 -1.15 -8.47
C GLN A 73 45.91 0.23 -7.88
N GLU A 74 44.64 0.61 -7.81
CA GLU A 74 44.13 1.35 -6.66
C GLU A 74 42.65 1.00 -6.43
N GLN A 75 42.43 0.37 -5.28
CA GLN A 75 41.13 -0.01 -4.74
C GLN A 75 40.48 1.23 -4.12
N GLY A 76 39.46 1.77 -4.78
CA GLY A 76 38.56 2.76 -4.19
C GLY A 76 37.44 2.07 -3.42
N GLN A 77 37.61 1.88 -2.12
CA GLN A 77 36.55 1.47 -1.20
C GLN A 77 35.59 2.66 -0.97
N THR A 78 34.37 2.56 -1.47
CA THR A 78 33.26 3.45 -1.08
C THR A 78 32.46 2.80 0.06
N PRO A 79 32.19 3.51 1.17
CA PRO A 79 31.36 2.99 2.24
C PRO A 79 29.88 3.09 1.85
N SER A 80 29.29 1.99 1.38
CA SER A 80 27.83 1.88 1.20
C SER A 80 27.15 1.63 2.55
N LEU A 81 26.52 2.66 3.10
CA LEU A 81 25.63 2.61 4.26
C LEU A 81 24.25 2.07 3.85
N PHE A 82 24.08 0.74 3.81
CA PHE A 82 22.76 0.11 3.89
C PHE A 82 22.88 -1.24 4.65
N PRO A 83 22.42 -1.35 5.91
CA PRO A 83 22.58 -2.56 6.73
C PRO A 83 21.38 -3.51 6.59
N PHE A 84 20.88 -3.75 5.37
CA PHE A 84 19.81 -4.72 5.12
C PHE A 84 20.07 -5.53 3.85
N GLY A 85 21.08 -6.39 3.92
CA GLY A 85 21.38 -7.33 2.85
C GLY A 85 22.12 -8.54 3.41
N GLY A 86 21.43 -9.68 3.48
CA GLY A 86 22.10 -10.97 3.67
C GLY A 86 21.41 -11.90 4.64
N LEU A 87 20.39 -12.65 4.19
CA LEU A 87 20.19 -14.02 4.67
C LEU A 87 19.32 -14.90 3.74
N PHE A 88 19.51 -14.79 2.43
CA PHE A 88 19.07 -15.83 1.49
C PHE A 88 20.18 -16.01 0.44
N SER A 89 21.28 -16.63 0.86
CA SER A 89 22.37 -17.03 -0.02
C SER A 89 22.58 -18.53 0.17
N GLY A 90 21.96 -19.32 -0.72
CA GLY A 90 22.05 -20.77 -0.66
C GLY A 90 21.22 -21.49 -1.72
N SER A 91 21.49 -21.22 -3.00
CA SER A 91 21.48 -22.24 -4.08
C SER A 91 21.70 -21.57 -5.44
N ASP A 92 22.68 -22.11 -6.17
CA ASP A 92 23.12 -21.71 -7.50
C ASP A 92 21.99 -21.59 -8.52
N SER A 93 21.39 -20.40 -8.63
CA SER A 93 20.50 -20.04 -9.74
C SER A 93 21.35 -19.35 -10.80
N LYS A 94 21.99 -20.16 -11.64
CA LYS A 94 22.66 -19.71 -12.86
C LYS A 94 21.66 -18.97 -13.75
N ASN A 95 21.86 -17.66 -13.91
CA ASN A 95 21.51 -16.85 -15.08
C ASN A 95 20.23 -17.25 -15.84
N LEU A 96 19.05 -17.01 -15.26
CA LEU A 96 17.87 -16.66 -16.06
C LEU A 96 17.79 -15.13 -16.12
N ALA A 97 18.50 -14.55 -17.07
CA ALA A 97 18.23 -13.20 -17.51
C ALA A 97 16.87 -13.20 -18.22
N GLY A 98 15.79 -12.86 -17.51
CA GLY A 98 14.52 -12.58 -18.16
C GLY A 98 13.28 -12.61 -17.28
N ASP A 99 13.21 -13.48 -16.27
CA ASP A 99 12.01 -13.60 -15.44
C ASP A 99 12.30 -13.20 -13.98
N PRO A 100 11.49 -12.33 -13.36
CA PRO A 100 11.55 -12.15 -11.92
C PRO A 100 11.34 -13.53 -11.29
N ILE A 101 12.22 -13.96 -10.40
CA ILE A 101 12.09 -15.23 -9.68
C ILE A 101 10.75 -15.18 -8.94
N ILE A 102 9.71 -15.79 -9.52
CA ILE A 102 8.38 -15.86 -8.90
C ILE A 102 8.52 -16.83 -7.73
N SER A 103 8.58 -16.29 -6.51
CA SER A 103 8.59 -17.11 -5.30
C SER A 103 7.16 -17.39 -4.88
N ILE A 104 6.75 -18.66 -5.00
CA ILE A 104 5.48 -19.17 -4.48
C ILE A 104 5.79 -19.82 -3.14
N VAL A 105 5.08 -19.41 -2.10
CA VAL A 105 5.36 -19.81 -0.73
C VAL A 105 4.12 -20.26 0.02
N ASN A 106 4.29 -21.11 1.02
CA ASN A 106 3.27 -21.41 2.02
C ASN A 106 3.88 -21.52 3.41
N ILE A 107 3.02 -21.40 4.42
CA ILE A 107 3.40 -21.68 5.82
C ILE A 107 3.17 -23.15 6.10
N GLU A 108 4.11 -23.81 6.76
CA GLU A 108 3.96 -25.20 7.15
C GLU A 108 2.72 -25.43 8.02
N GLY A 109 1.88 -26.41 7.63
CA GLY A 109 0.62 -26.71 8.31
C GLY A 109 -0.57 -25.82 7.89
N GLN A 110 -0.36 -24.84 7.02
CA GLN A 110 -1.44 -24.02 6.45
C GLN A 110 -1.69 -24.35 4.98
N ASN A 111 -2.95 -24.21 4.56
CA ASN A 111 -3.37 -24.44 3.17
C ASN A 111 -3.27 -23.17 2.31
N SER A 112 -2.96 -22.02 2.91
CA SER A 112 -2.85 -20.75 2.20
C SER A 112 -1.55 -20.68 1.40
N VAL A 113 -1.65 -20.32 0.13
CA VAL A 113 -0.52 -20.13 -0.78
C VAL A 113 -0.39 -18.65 -1.13
N TYR A 114 0.83 -18.15 -1.11
CA TYR A 114 1.17 -16.78 -1.43
C TYR A 114 2.16 -16.72 -2.58
N ARG A 115 2.08 -15.68 -3.39
CA ARG A 115 3.07 -15.33 -4.40
C ARG A 115 3.78 -14.05 -3.97
N ILE A 116 5.10 -14.06 -3.95
CA ILE A 116 5.90 -12.85 -3.68
C ILE A 116 6.23 -12.17 -5.01
N ILE A 117 5.74 -10.94 -5.20
CA ILE A 117 5.91 -10.15 -6.42
C ILE A 117 6.24 -8.73 -6.00
N ASN A 118 7.33 -8.15 -6.54
CA ASN A 118 7.75 -6.77 -6.23
C ASN A 118 7.87 -6.49 -4.71
N GLY A 119 8.25 -7.50 -3.93
CA GLY A 119 8.35 -7.40 -2.47
C GLY A 119 7.00 -7.37 -1.73
N LEU A 120 5.88 -7.62 -2.42
CA LEU A 120 4.55 -7.76 -1.84
C LEU A 120 4.14 -9.23 -1.79
N LYS A 121 3.38 -9.62 -0.75
CA LYS A 121 2.73 -10.94 -0.71
C LYS A 121 1.32 -10.84 -1.29
N HIS A 122 1.08 -11.63 -2.33
CA HIS A 122 -0.20 -11.77 -2.99
C HIS A 122 -0.81 -13.11 -2.61
N SER A 123 -1.91 -13.09 -1.87
CA SER A 123 -2.63 -14.30 -1.47
C SER A 123 -3.37 -14.92 -2.66
N LEU A 124 -3.27 -16.24 -2.82
CA LEU A 124 -4.05 -17.01 -3.80
C LEU A 124 -5.20 -17.71 -3.05
N PRO A 125 -6.44 -17.20 -3.11
CA PRO A 125 -7.49 -17.60 -2.18
C PRO A 125 -7.95 -19.06 -2.29
N THR A 126 -7.82 -19.66 -3.48
CA THR A 126 -8.25 -21.04 -3.75
C THR A 126 -7.24 -21.79 -4.58
N THR A 127 -7.26 -23.12 -4.44
CA THR A 127 -6.46 -24.04 -5.26
C THR A 127 -6.79 -23.92 -6.75
N GLU A 128 -8.05 -23.63 -7.11
CA GLU A 128 -8.45 -23.43 -8.50
C GLU A 128 -7.82 -22.17 -9.12
N ILE A 129 -7.73 -21.09 -8.34
CA ILE A 129 -7.03 -19.86 -8.74
C ILE A 129 -5.54 -20.15 -8.87
N PHE A 130 -4.94 -20.86 -7.91
CA PHE A 130 -3.54 -21.28 -7.99
C PHE A 130 -3.22 -22.01 -9.30
N TYR A 131 -4.00 -23.04 -9.65
CA TYR A 131 -3.78 -23.78 -10.90
C TYR A 131 -4.10 -22.98 -12.16
N SER A 132 -4.98 -21.97 -12.09
CA SER A 132 -5.25 -21.08 -13.23
C SER A 132 -4.07 -20.21 -13.65
N TYR A 133 -3.05 -20.07 -12.80
CA TYR A 133 -1.77 -19.45 -13.15
C TYR A 133 -0.74 -20.47 -13.67
N SER A 134 -1.15 -21.72 -13.91
CA SER A 134 -0.29 -22.84 -14.30
C SER A 134 0.79 -23.17 -13.27
N PHE A 135 0.57 -22.80 -12.01
CA PHE A 135 1.46 -23.17 -10.91
C PHE A 135 1.27 -24.63 -10.51
N ASN A 136 2.34 -25.22 -9.96
CA ASN A 136 2.35 -26.59 -9.47
C ASN A 136 2.77 -26.60 -8.00
N LEU A 137 2.26 -27.55 -7.21
CA LEU A 137 2.61 -27.65 -5.78
C LEU A 137 4.11 -27.85 -5.54
N ASN A 138 4.83 -28.45 -6.50
CA ASN A 138 6.29 -28.60 -6.44
C ASN A 138 7.06 -27.27 -6.51
N MET A 139 6.40 -26.17 -6.91
CA MET A 139 6.97 -24.83 -6.93
C MET A 139 6.79 -24.11 -5.59
N VAL A 140 5.93 -24.63 -4.71
CA VAL A 140 5.60 -24.00 -3.42
C VAL A 140 6.74 -24.27 -2.43
N GLN A 141 7.36 -23.20 -1.96
CA GLN A 141 8.40 -23.24 -0.94
C GLN A 141 7.79 -23.04 0.44
N LYS A 142 8.15 -23.92 1.38
CA LYS A 142 7.75 -23.75 2.78
C LYS A 142 8.59 -22.66 3.43
N ILE A 143 7.93 -21.70 4.08
CA ILE A 143 8.57 -20.65 4.87
C ILE A 143 7.91 -20.52 6.24
N THR A 144 8.58 -19.84 7.15
CA THR A 144 8.03 -19.50 8.47
C THR A 144 7.08 -18.31 8.41
N VAL A 145 6.21 -18.16 9.42
CA VAL A 145 5.32 -17.00 9.56
C VAL A 145 6.12 -15.70 9.65
N GLN A 146 7.27 -15.73 10.34
CA GLN A 146 8.15 -14.58 10.52
C GLN A 146 8.77 -14.13 9.19
N GLU A 147 9.07 -15.05 8.29
CA GLU A 147 9.56 -14.73 6.94
C GLU A 147 8.47 -14.13 6.07
N LEU A 148 7.25 -14.70 6.09
CA LEU A 148 6.14 -14.18 5.31
C LEU A 148 5.73 -12.76 5.76
N ASN A 149 5.77 -12.49 7.07
CA ASN A 149 5.40 -11.19 7.64
C ASN A 149 6.37 -10.05 7.29
N LYS A 150 7.52 -10.34 6.67
CA LYS A 150 8.42 -9.31 6.13
C LYS A 150 7.84 -8.61 4.89
N TYR A 151 6.89 -9.25 4.22
CA TYR A 151 6.27 -8.74 3.00
C TYR A 151 4.90 -8.11 3.32
N PRO A 152 4.67 -6.85 2.92
CA PRO A 152 3.35 -6.24 3.00
C PRO A 152 2.37 -6.90 2.04
N ASP A 153 1.08 -6.83 2.36
CA ASP A 153 0.02 -7.37 1.50
C ASP A 153 -0.11 -6.58 0.20
N ALA A 154 -0.26 -7.30 -0.90
CA ALA A 154 -0.64 -6.71 -2.17
C ALA A 154 -2.11 -6.25 -2.13
N ARG A 155 -2.34 -4.97 -2.46
CA ARG A 155 -3.67 -4.36 -2.44
C ARG A 155 -4.11 -3.77 -3.77
N LEU A 156 -3.22 -3.66 -4.75
CA LEU A 156 -3.49 -3.01 -6.03
C LEU A 156 -3.45 -4.03 -7.16
N PHE A 157 -4.53 -4.13 -7.91
CA PHE A 157 -4.67 -5.12 -8.96
C PHE A 157 -5.10 -4.51 -10.28
N THR A 158 -4.64 -5.14 -11.36
CA THR A 158 -5.19 -4.97 -12.72
C THR A 158 -5.58 -6.33 -13.28
N VAL A 159 -6.48 -6.38 -14.24
CA VAL A 159 -6.92 -7.63 -14.87
C VAL A 159 -6.15 -7.83 -16.18
N LYS A 160 -5.42 -8.94 -16.30
CA LYS A 160 -4.55 -9.24 -17.45
C LYS A 160 -5.31 -9.41 -18.77
N ASP A 161 -6.54 -9.92 -18.70
CA ASP A 161 -7.34 -10.36 -19.86
C ASP A 161 -8.46 -9.38 -20.23
N ALA A 162 -8.60 -8.25 -19.52
CA ALA A 162 -9.44 -7.18 -20.01
C ALA A 162 -8.84 -6.73 -21.35
N GLU A 163 -9.66 -6.65 -22.41
CA GLU A 163 -9.25 -6.16 -23.73
C GLU A 163 -8.22 -5.04 -23.55
N GLU A 164 -7.10 -5.10 -24.30
CA GLU A 164 -5.97 -4.17 -24.20
C GLU A 164 -6.45 -2.72 -24.42
N THR A 165 -7.03 -2.18 -23.37
CA THR A 165 -7.47 -0.82 -23.27
C THR A 165 -6.22 -0.04 -22.94
N GLU A 166 -6.05 1.11 -23.59
CA GLU A 166 -4.89 1.98 -23.37
C GLU A 166 -4.70 2.33 -21.88
N LYS A 167 -5.75 2.19 -21.06
CA LYS A 167 -5.79 2.48 -19.64
C LYS A 167 -6.52 1.37 -18.88
N PRO A 168 -5.81 0.33 -18.39
CA PRO A 168 -6.44 -0.71 -17.60
C PRO A 168 -7.00 -0.12 -16.29
N THR A 169 -8.18 -0.60 -15.88
CA THR A 169 -8.79 -0.19 -14.60
C THR A 169 -8.01 -0.80 -13.44
N ILE A 170 -7.59 0.04 -12.50
CA ILE A 170 -6.91 -0.40 -11.28
C ILE A 170 -7.96 -0.66 -10.21
N TYR A 171 -7.84 -1.78 -9.50
CA TYR A 171 -8.70 -2.15 -8.38
C TYR A 171 -7.90 -2.16 -7.08
N TYR A 172 -8.52 -1.67 -6.01
CA TYR A 172 -8.03 -1.79 -4.65
C TYR A 172 -8.72 -2.95 -3.93
N LEU A 173 -7.95 -3.85 -3.34
CA LEU A 173 -8.46 -4.90 -2.45
C LEU A 173 -8.59 -4.36 -1.04
N THR A 174 -9.83 -4.31 -0.57
CA THR A 174 -10.20 -3.79 0.74
C THR A 174 -9.90 -4.82 1.84
N ASP A 175 -9.83 -4.38 3.09
CA ASP A 175 -9.57 -5.28 4.23
C ASP A 175 -10.69 -6.33 4.40
N GLY A 176 -11.90 -6.03 3.91
CA GLY A 176 -13.03 -6.97 3.84
C GLY A 176 -12.96 -7.97 2.66
N GLY A 177 -11.88 -7.98 1.87
CA GLY A 177 -11.69 -8.91 0.75
C GLY A 177 -12.52 -8.58 -0.50
N MET A 178 -13.04 -7.35 -0.62
CA MET A 178 -13.76 -6.89 -1.80
C MET A 178 -12.87 -6.03 -2.71
N LEU A 179 -13.10 -6.09 -4.02
CA LEU A 179 -12.49 -5.19 -4.98
C LEU A 179 -13.30 -3.91 -5.13
N ARG A 180 -12.59 -2.78 -5.16
CA ARG A 180 -13.12 -1.45 -5.40
C ARG A 180 -12.34 -0.80 -6.56
N PRO A 181 -13.00 -0.32 -7.63
CA PRO A 181 -12.30 0.34 -8.73
C PRO A 181 -11.77 1.70 -8.30
N ILE A 182 -10.54 2.01 -8.71
CA ILE A 182 -9.93 3.34 -8.58
C ILE A 182 -10.30 4.15 -9.84
N LEU A 183 -11.02 5.25 -9.66
CA LEU A 183 -11.62 5.99 -10.78
C LEU A 183 -10.61 6.67 -11.70
N ASN A 184 -9.54 7.22 -11.13
CA ASN A 184 -8.53 7.97 -11.87
C ASN A 184 -7.20 8.10 -11.09
N ASP A 185 -6.17 8.61 -11.77
CA ASP A 185 -4.84 8.81 -11.20
C ASP A 185 -4.85 9.77 -9.98
N LYS A 186 -5.73 10.78 -9.95
CA LYS A 186 -5.85 11.69 -8.80
C LYS A 186 -6.28 10.92 -7.54
N VAL A 187 -7.27 10.05 -7.65
CA VAL A 187 -7.66 9.14 -6.57
C VAL A 187 -6.52 8.21 -6.22
N PHE A 188 -5.90 7.57 -7.22
CA PHE A 188 -4.79 6.63 -7.02
C PHE A 188 -3.68 7.23 -6.14
N TYR A 189 -3.18 8.41 -6.52
CA TYR A 189 -2.08 9.07 -5.81
C TYR A 189 -2.50 9.67 -4.46
N SER A 190 -3.79 9.96 -4.25
CA SER A 190 -4.28 10.49 -2.96
C SER A 190 -4.12 9.51 -1.79
N TYR A 191 -3.95 8.21 -2.08
CA TYR A 191 -3.67 7.17 -1.11
C TYR A 191 -2.16 6.89 -0.91
N GLY A 192 -1.28 7.60 -1.62
CA GLY A 192 0.16 7.31 -1.62
C GLY A 192 0.52 6.02 -2.37
N ASN A 193 -0.38 5.51 -3.21
CA ASN A 193 -0.14 4.31 -4.02
C ASN A 193 0.95 4.56 -5.06
N ARG A 194 1.63 3.48 -5.45
CA ARG A 194 2.70 3.50 -6.45
C ARG A 194 2.41 2.49 -7.56
N LYS A 195 2.77 2.83 -8.80
CA LYS A 195 2.39 2.01 -9.98
C LYS A 195 3.12 0.66 -9.99
N GLU A 196 4.31 0.60 -9.41
CA GLU A 196 5.10 -0.62 -9.21
C GLU A 196 4.47 -1.63 -8.24
N ASP A 197 3.54 -1.18 -7.39
CA ASP A 197 2.83 -2.05 -6.44
C ASP A 197 1.61 -2.74 -7.08
N ILE A 198 1.28 -2.40 -8.34
CA ILE A 198 0.14 -2.98 -9.06
C ILE A 198 0.50 -4.39 -9.55
N ILE A 199 -0.30 -5.37 -9.18
CA ILE A 199 -0.16 -6.77 -9.61
C ILE A 199 -1.22 -7.10 -10.65
N ALA A 200 -0.81 -7.70 -11.77
CA ALA A 200 -1.74 -8.23 -12.74
C ALA A 200 -2.28 -9.59 -12.28
N ILE A 201 -3.60 -9.69 -12.16
CA ILE A 201 -4.34 -10.92 -11.84
C ILE A 201 -5.11 -11.41 -13.07
N ASN A 202 -5.40 -12.71 -13.13
CA ASN A 202 -6.20 -13.28 -14.20
C ASN A 202 -7.71 -13.07 -13.96
N GLN A 203 -8.52 -13.30 -14.99
CA GLN A 203 -9.97 -13.12 -14.89
C GLN A 203 -10.63 -14.02 -13.83
N LYS A 204 -10.12 -15.25 -13.64
CA LYS A 204 -10.69 -16.18 -12.66
C LYS A 204 -10.57 -15.66 -11.23
N GLU A 205 -9.39 -15.15 -10.87
CA GLU A 205 -9.17 -14.52 -9.57
C GLU A 205 -9.99 -13.23 -9.41
N PHE A 206 -10.02 -12.38 -10.44
CA PHE A 206 -10.82 -11.15 -10.39
C PHE A 206 -12.32 -11.42 -10.13
N ASN A 207 -12.85 -12.51 -10.66
CA ASN A 207 -14.23 -12.95 -10.46
C ASN A 207 -14.48 -13.58 -9.08
N TYR A 208 -13.44 -14.03 -8.39
CA TYR A 208 -13.56 -14.61 -7.06
C TYR A 208 -13.90 -13.54 -6.01
N TYR A 209 -13.28 -12.37 -6.11
CA TYR A 209 -13.50 -11.30 -5.15
C TYR A 209 -14.87 -10.63 -5.34
N PRO A 210 -15.67 -10.44 -4.27
CA PRO A 210 -16.88 -9.61 -4.33
C PRO A 210 -16.55 -8.16 -4.69
N ARG A 211 -17.55 -7.42 -5.20
CA ARG A 211 -17.42 -5.99 -5.50
C ARG A 211 -17.89 -5.18 -4.31
N ASN A 212 -17.08 -4.21 -3.89
CA ASN A 212 -17.49 -3.28 -2.85
C ASN A 212 -18.53 -2.29 -3.43
N GLN A 213 -19.62 -2.11 -2.69
CA GLN A 213 -20.72 -1.20 -3.07
C GLN A 213 -21.00 -0.14 -2.00
N TYR A 214 -20.42 -0.26 -0.81
CA TYR A 214 -20.75 0.59 0.33
C TYR A 214 -19.50 1.27 0.86
N ILE A 215 -19.59 2.58 1.02
CA ILE A 215 -18.48 3.41 1.47
C ILE A 215 -18.91 4.41 2.54
N PHE A 216 -17.93 4.91 3.29
CA PHE A 216 -18.08 6.10 4.13
C PHE A 216 -16.80 6.94 4.08
N VAL A 217 -16.89 8.23 4.39
CA VAL A 217 -15.72 9.12 4.41
C VAL A 217 -14.94 8.94 5.71
N GLU A 218 -13.66 8.59 5.59
CA GLU A 218 -12.75 8.43 6.71
C GLU A 218 -12.31 9.79 7.26
N MET A 219 -12.99 10.25 8.31
CA MET A 219 -12.63 11.42 9.15
C MET A 219 -12.52 12.77 8.39
N PRO A 220 -12.64 13.92 9.09
CA PRO A 220 -12.84 14.13 10.53
C PRO A 220 -14.31 14.05 10.99
N LYS A 221 -15.26 13.62 10.15
CA LYS A 221 -16.68 13.60 10.53
C LYS A 221 -16.96 12.54 11.61
N LEU A 222 -17.58 12.96 12.73
CA LEU A 222 -18.05 12.07 13.81
C LEU A 222 -19.20 11.14 13.37
N ASN A 223 -19.94 11.53 12.33
CA ASN A 223 -21.08 10.77 11.82
C ASN A 223 -20.63 9.90 10.64
N ARG A 224 -20.80 8.57 10.76
CA ARG A 224 -20.56 7.62 9.67
C ARG A 224 -21.80 7.55 8.77
N ASP A 225 -21.91 8.53 7.88
CA ASP A 225 -22.88 8.47 6.80
C ASP A 225 -22.43 7.43 5.77
N ILE A 226 -23.30 6.47 5.47
CA ILE A 226 -23.02 5.36 4.56
C ILE A 226 -23.62 5.70 3.18
N TYR A 227 -22.85 5.45 2.13
CA TYR A 227 -23.24 5.68 0.75
C TYR A 227 -23.15 4.39 -0.05
N GLN A 228 -24.12 4.13 -0.93
CA GLN A 228 -24.05 3.09 -1.95
C GLN A 228 -23.43 3.66 -3.23
N ILE A 229 -22.53 2.91 -3.86
CA ILE A 229 -21.96 3.20 -5.17
C ILE A 229 -22.55 2.23 -6.20
N THR A 230 -23.40 2.76 -7.08
CA THR A 230 -24.03 1.98 -8.16
C THR A 230 -23.94 2.76 -9.46
N GLY A 231 -23.33 2.17 -10.49
CA GLY A 231 -23.16 2.83 -11.80
C GLY A 231 -22.31 4.10 -11.75
N GLY A 232 -21.35 4.17 -10.81
CA GLY A 232 -20.50 5.35 -10.62
C GLY A 232 -21.19 6.52 -9.91
N ILE A 233 -22.40 6.35 -9.38
CA ILE A 233 -23.12 7.38 -8.62
C ILE A 233 -23.13 6.99 -7.15
N LYS A 234 -22.85 7.94 -6.24
CA LYS A 234 -22.99 7.75 -4.80
C LYS A 234 -24.40 8.15 -4.33
N ARG A 235 -25.03 7.30 -3.54
CA ARG A 235 -26.38 7.53 -2.97
C ARG A 235 -26.33 7.36 -1.46
N TYR A 236 -26.81 8.36 -0.72
CA TYR A 236 -26.89 8.26 0.73
C TYR A 236 -27.85 7.14 1.16
N ILE A 237 -27.44 6.32 2.14
CA ILE A 237 -28.26 5.27 2.72
C ILE A 237 -28.70 5.70 4.11
N THR A 238 -30.01 5.80 4.32
CA THR A 238 -30.56 6.16 5.64
C THR A 238 -30.24 5.09 6.69
N PRO A 239 -30.14 5.43 7.98
CA PRO A 239 -29.89 4.44 9.04
C PRO A 239 -30.93 3.30 9.09
N VAL A 240 -32.18 3.60 8.75
CA VAL A 240 -33.26 2.60 8.63
C VAL A 240 -32.97 1.63 7.49
N ALA A 241 -32.52 2.15 6.34
CA ALA A 241 -32.12 1.36 5.19
C ALA A 241 -30.91 0.47 5.49
N VAL A 242 -29.86 0.99 6.14
CA VAL A 242 -28.69 0.20 6.56
C VAL A 242 -29.11 -1.01 7.41
N LYS A 243 -30.01 -0.79 8.39
CA LYS A 243 -30.54 -1.85 9.25
C LYS A 243 -31.36 -2.89 8.47
N ARG A 244 -32.17 -2.46 7.50
CA ARG A 244 -33.00 -3.37 6.70
C ARG A 244 -32.20 -4.19 5.70
N LEU A 245 -31.10 -3.63 5.19
CA LEU A 245 -30.17 -4.31 4.29
C LEU A 245 -29.24 -5.30 5.02
N ASP A 246 -29.25 -5.31 6.35
CA ASP A 246 -28.35 -6.14 7.18
C ASP A 246 -26.86 -5.97 6.81
N LEU A 247 -26.47 -4.72 6.51
CA LEU A 247 -25.09 -4.42 6.08
C LEU A 247 -24.10 -4.71 7.19
N LYS A 248 -23.07 -5.47 6.86
CA LYS A 248 -21.98 -5.79 7.78
C LYS A 248 -20.91 -4.73 7.71
N GLU A 249 -20.23 -4.46 8.82
CA GLU A 249 -19.12 -3.51 8.85
C GLU A 249 -18.02 -3.86 7.84
N SER A 250 -17.77 -5.15 7.61
CA SER A 250 -16.80 -5.63 6.61
C SER A 250 -17.17 -5.30 5.17
N GLU A 251 -18.44 -4.96 4.90
CA GLU A 251 -18.94 -4.60 3.57
C GLU A 251 -18.85 -3.09 3.31
N ILE A 252 -18.61 -2.29 4.35
CA ILE A 252 -18.58 -0.82 4.29
C ILE A 252 -17.13 -0.34 4.39
N VAL A 253 -16.64 0.28 3.32
CA VAL A 253 -15.23 0.59 3.16
C VAL A 253 -14.95 2.08 3.43
N PRO A 254 -13.94 2.42 4.25
CA PRO A 254 -13.51 3.81 4.41
C PRO A 254 -12.89 4.34 3.11
N VAL A 255 -13.22 5.58 2.74
CA VAL A 255 -12.61 6.28 1.61
C VAL A 255 -12.17 7.68 2.03
N ASN A 256 -11.14 8.22 1.39
CA ASN A 256 -10.73 9.60 1.64
C ASN A 256 -11.68 10.58 0.93
N GLN A 257 -11.61 11.86 1.30
CA GLN A 257 -12.45 12.89 0.70
C GLN A 257 -12.21 13.02 -0.81
N THR A 258 -10.95 12.88 -1.26
CA THR A 258 -10.57 12.98 -2.66
C THR A 258 -11.33 11.98 -3.53
N GLU A 259 -11.41 10.72 -3.12
CA GLU A 259 -12.18 9.70 -3.84
C GLU A 259 -13.68 9.95 -3.74
N PHE A 260 -14.16 10.27 -2.54
CA PHE A 260 -15.57 10.50 -2.30
C PHE A 260 -16.14 11.59 -3.21
N ASP A 261 -15.39 12.65 -3.47
CA ASP A 261 -15.79 13.78 -4.31
C ASP A 261 -15.85 13.45 -5.81
N GLU A 262 -15.20 12.37 -6.26
CA GLU A 262 -15.21 11.97 -7.67
C GLU A 262 -16.51 11.26 -8.07
N TYR A 263 -17.29 10.79 -7.10
CA TYR A 263 -18.61 10.21 -7.36
C TYR A 263 -19.69 11.31 -7.41
N PRO A 264 -20.46 11.48 -8.50
CA PRO A 264 -21.65 12.33 -8.51
C PRO A 264 -22.67 11.86 -7.47
N GLU A 265 -23.34 12.82 -6.85
CA GLU A 265 -24.41 12.56 -5.89
C GLU A 265 -25.71 12.20 -6.61
N GLY A 266 -26.40 11.17 -6.11
CA GLY A 266 -27.71 10.75 -6.59
C GLY A 266 -28.73 10.70 -5.47
N GLU A 267 -29.97 10.38 -5.84
CA GLU A 267 -31.10 10.32 -4.91
C GLU A 267 -30.83 9.37 -3.72
N PRO A 268 -31.18 9.78 -2.48
CA PRO A 268 -31.05 8.93 -1.31
C PRO A 268 -31.87 7.64 -1.40
N ILE A 269 -31.36 6.58 -0.78
CA ILE A 269 -32.05 5.30 -0.65
C ILE A 269 -32.85 5.30 0.66
N ILE A 270 -34.16 5.42 0.50
CA ILE A 270 -35.14 5.40 1.57
C ILE A 270 -35.97 4.13 1.39
N PHE A 271 -35.99 3.26 2.39
CA PHE A 271 -36.87 2.09 2.44
C PHE A 271 -37.99 2.32 3.46
#